data_AF-A0A3D1HUG7-F1
#
_entry.id   AF-A0A3D1HUG7-F1
#
_cell.length_a   1.000
_cell.length_b   1.000
_cell.length_c   1.000
_cell.angle_alpha   90.00
_cell.angle_beta   90.00
_cell.angle_gamma   90.00
#
_symmetry.space_group_name_H-M   'P 1'
#
loop_
_entity.id
_entity.type
_entity.pdbx_description
1 polymer ?
#
loop_
_entity_poly.entity_id
_entity_poly.type
_entity_poly.pdbx_seq_one_letter_code
_entity_poly.pdbx_strand_id
1 'polypeptide(L)'
;NLDFADVKSIMADAGYAHMGVGVATGRDKAEQAARTAISSPLIETSMENARGVIISITGSSDIGLEEVELASSIISDMAHPDATIIWGAQLDDTLEDTIRVTVVATGLGDDKKEEKNNDLASILGNTADDDESYSDVINFFKKD
;
A
#
# COMPACT_ATOMS: atom_id res chain seq x y z
N ASN A 1 -3.21 -14.26 21.00
CA ASN A 1 -1.80 -14.34 21.42
C ASN A 1 -0.99 -14.14 20.15
N LEU A 2 -0.74 -12.88 19.81
CA LEU A 2 0.14 -12.47 18.72
C LEU A 2 1.52 -12.32 19.34
N ASP A 3 2.53 -13.02 18.82
CA ASP A 3 3.88 -12.85 19.32
C ASP A 3 4.63 -11.79 18.52
N PHE A 4 5.63 -11.18 19.16
CA PHE A 4 6.45 -10.17 18.51
C PHE A 4 7.29 -10.77 17.36
N ALA A 5 7.43 -12.10 17.30
CA ALA A 5 8.17 -12.78 16.25
C ALA A 5 7.40 -12.75 14.93
N ASP A 6 6.07 -12.93 14.95
CA ASP A 6 5.19 -12.82 13.78
C ASP A 6 5.26 -11.41 13.17
N VAL A 7 5.11 -10.38 14.02
CA VAL A 7 5.21 -8.97 13.60
C VAL A 7 6.60 -8.69 13.03
N LYS A 8 7.66 -9.15 13.71
CA LYS A 8 9.02 -8.97 13.23
C LYS A 8 9.25 -9.68 11.90
N SER A 9 8.69 -10.87 11.69
CA SER A 9 8.83 -11.62 10.45
C SER A 9 8.19 -10.90 9.27
N ILE A 10 7.04 -10.25 9.48
CA ILE A 10 6.40 -9.44 8.43
C ILE A 10 7.19 -8.15 8.17
N MET A 11 7.74 -7.52 9.21
CA MET A 11 8.38 -6.20 9.08
C MET A 11 9.87 -6.23 8.71
N ALA A 12 10.61 -7.31 9.00
CA ALA A 12 12.08 -7.33 8.93
C ALA A 12 12.66 -7.12 7.51
N ASP A 13 11.96 -7.58 6.47
CA ASP A 13 12.40 -7.46 5.07
C ASP A 13 11.26 -6.95 4.17
N ALA A 14 10.33 -6.18 4.75
CA ALA A 14 9.09 -5.80 4.10
C ALA A 14 9.24 -4.70 3.03
N GLY A 15 10.42 -4.07 2.95
CA GLY A 15 10.66 -2.97 2.02
C GLY A 15 9.75 -1.77 2.31
N TYR A 16 8.97 -1.36 1.32
CA TYR A 16 8.03 -0.27 1.46
C TYR A 16 6.77 -0.69 2.23
N ALA A 17 6.31 0.22 3.08
CA ALA A 17 5.09 0.06 3.86
C ALA A 17 4.17 1.26 3.66
N HIS A 18 2.88 1.00 3.61
CA HIS A 18 1.84 2.03 3.63
C HIS A 18 0.92 1.82 4.82
N MET A 19 0.60 2.93 5.48
CA MET A 19 -0.23 2.94 6.68
C MET A 19 -1.52 3.73 6.44
N GLY A 20 -2.64 3.12 6.80
CA GLY A 20 -3.96 3.70 6.78
C GLY A 20 -4.56 3.75 8.18
N VAL A 21 -5.23 4.83 8.53
CA VAL A 21 -5.88 4.98 9.84
C VAL A 21 -7.30 5.46 9.63
N GLY A 22 -8.24 4.76 10.25
CA GLY A 22 -9.64 5.14 10.31
C GLY A 22 -10.11 5.27 11.75
N VAL A 23 -10.98 6.25 11.97
CA VAL A 23 -11.58 6.52 13.28
C VAL A 23 -13.06 6.75 13.08
N ALA A 24 -13.89 6.13 13.90
CA ALA A 24 -15.33 6.32 13.84
C ALA A 24 -15.98 6.09 15.22
N THR A 25 -17.23 6.54 15.34
CA THR A 25 -18.05 6.48 16.56
C THR A 25 -19.47 6.03 16.20
N GLY A 26 -20.25 5.58 17.19
CA GLY A 26 -21.64 5.17 17.00
C GLY A 26 -21.82 3.72 16.57
N ARG A 27 -23.01 3.38 16.05
CA ARG A 27 -23.44 2.00 15.83
C ARG A 27 -22.65 1.24 14.77
N ASP A 28 -22.23 1.94 13.72
CA ASP A 28 -21.52 1.33 12.58
C ASP A 28 -20.02 1.69 12.59
N LYS A 29 -19.50 2.04 13.77
CA LYS A 29 -18.13 2.55 13.94
C LYS A 29 -17.07 1.59 13.40
N ALA A 30 -17.24 0.28 13.61
CA ALA A 30 -16.29 -0.71 13.13
C ALA A 30 -16.15 -0.72 11.60
N GLU A 31 -17.28 -0.77 10.90
CA GLU A 31 -17.29 -0.74 9.44
C GLU A 31 -16.75 0.60 8.90
N GLN A 32 -17.21 1.72 9.46
CA GLN A 32 -16.78 3.04 9.00
C GLN A 32 -15.28 3.27 9.22
N ALA A 33 -14.75 2.88 10.38
CA ALA A 33 -13.32 3.00 10.66
C ALA A 33 -12.50 2.08 9.75
N ALA A 34 -12.93 0.83 9.53
CA ALA A 34 -12.24 -0.07 8.61
C ALA A 34 -12.18 0.49 7.18
N ARG A 35 -13.33 0.96 6.65
CA ARG A 35 -13.42 1.60 5.33
C ARG A 35 -12.57 2.87 5.22
N THR A 36 -12.53 3.67 6.27
CA THR A 36 -11.71 4.89 6.30
C THR A 36 -10.22 4.57 6.34
N ALA A 37 -9.82 3.50 7.03
CA ALA A 37 -8.43 3.08 7.09
C ALA A 37 -7.90 2.67 5.70
N ILE A 38 -8.73 2.05 4.87
CA ILE A 38 -8.36 1.55 3.54
C ILE A 38 -8.62 2.55 2.40
N SER A 39 -9.39 3.62 2.61
CA SER A 39 -9.80 4.58 1.56
C SER A 39 -8.70 5.55 1.10
N SER A 40 -7.47 5.40 1.55
CA SER A 40 -6.36 6.21 1.03
C SER A 40 -5.91 5.63 -0.31
N PRO A 41 -5.76 6.45 -1.38
CA PRO A 41 -5.34 5.96 -2.70
C PRO A 41 -4.02 5.18 -2.69
N LEU A 42 -3.13 5.48 -1.74
CA LEU A 42 -1.88 4.75 -1.54
C LEU A 42 -2.15 3.35 -0.95
N ILE A 43 -3.13 3.23 -0.05
CA ILE A 43 -3.44 1.98 0.64
C ILE A 43 -4.17 1.00 -0.27
N GLU A 44 -5.10 1.44 -1.11
CA GLU A 44 -5.85 0.55 -2.01
C GLU A 44 -4.91 -0.29 -2.90
N THR A 45 -4.00 0.37 -3.63
CA THR A 45 -2.99 -0.32 -4.45
C THR A 45 -2.02 -1.15 -3.61
N SER A 46 -1.80 -0.74 -2.37
CA SER A 46 -0.90 -1.47 -1.46
C SER A 46 -1.51 -2.75 -0.93
N MET A 47 -2.81 -2.76 -0.62
CA MET A 47 -3.49 -3.94 -0.07
C MET A 47 -3.54 -5.10 -1.07
N GLU A 48 -3.71 -4.79 -2.36
CA GLU A 48 -3.71 -5.78 -3.44
C GLU A 48 -2.34 -6.43 -3.67
N ASN A 49 -1.25 -5.71 -3.37
CA ASN A 49 0.13 -6.17 -3.65
C ASN A 49 0.92 -6.54 -2.39
N ALA A 50 0.37 -6.29 -1.21
CA ALA A 50 1.05 -6.55 0.06
C ALA A 50 1.18 -8.06 0.32
N ARG A 51 2.38 -8.46 0.76
CA ARG A 51 2.64 -9.83 1.25
C ARG A 51 2.36 -9.96 2.75
N GLY A 52 2.34 -8.84 3.46
CA GLY A 52 2.06 -8.81 4.88
C GLY A 52 1.19 -7.62 5.25
N VAL A 53 0.10 -7.89 5.96
CA VAL A 53 -0.84 -6.88 6.44
C VAL A 53 -0.95 -6.97 7.95
N ILE A 54 -0.80 -5.84 8.64
CA ILE A 54 -0.99 -5.73 10.09
C ILE A 54 -2.21 -4.85 10.34
N ILE A 55 -3.16 -5.36 11.11
CA ILE A 55 -4.39 -4.69 11.50
C ILE A 55 -4.36 -4.49 13.01
N SER A 56 -4.45 -3.24 13.46
CA SER A 56 -4.57 -2.90 14.87
C SER A 56 -5.89 -2.20 15.11
N ILE A 57 -6.72 -2.79 15.95
CA ILE A 57 -8.02 -2.28 16.34
C ILE A 57 -7.92 -1.81 17.78
N THR A 58 -8.27 -0.55 18.03
CA THR A 58 -8.28 0.02 19.37
C THR A 58 -9.65 0.59 19.64
N GLY A 59 -10.26 0.21 20.75
CA GLY A 59 -11.56 0.71 21.18
C GLY A 59 -11.64 0.77 22.70
N SER A 60 -12.70 1.38 23.21
CA SER A 60 -13.01 1.33 24.64
C SER A 60 -13.38 -0.08 25.08
N SER A 61 -13.51 -0.29 26.38
CA SER A 61 -13.97 -1.54 27.00
C SER A 61 -15.36 -2.00 26.53
N ASP A 62 -16.12 -1.13 25.87
CA ASP A 62 -17.41 -1.45 25.24
C ASP A 62 -17.30 -2.11 23.85
N ILE A 63 -16.09 -2.28 23.30
CA ILE A 63 -15.92 -2.91 21.99
C ILE A 63 -16.26 -4.40 22.03
N GLY A 64 -17.18 -4.82 21.16
CA GLY A 64 -17.61 -6.20 21.02
C GLY A 64 -16.67 -7.02 20.13
N LEU A 65 -16.66 -8.35 20.34
CA LEU A 65 -15.96 -9.27 19.42
C LEU A 65 -16.49 -9.14 17.98
N GLU A 66 -17.81 -8.98 17.83
CA GLU A 66 -18.46 -8.80 16.52
C GLU A 66 -17.93 -7.58 15.76
N GLU A 67 -17.63 -6.48 16.47
CA GLU A 67 -17.09 -5.25 15.88
C GLU A 67 -15.64 -5.45 15.41
N VAL A 68 -14.84 -6.16 16.21
CA VAL A 68 -13.46 -6.51 15.86
C VAL A 68 -13.44 -7.45 14.65
N GLU A 69 -14.30 -8.48 14.66
CA GLU A 69 -14.45 -9.44 13.56
C GLU A 69 -14.88 -8.74 12.27
N LEU A 70 -15.90 -7.87 12.34
CA LEU A 70 -16.39 -7.11 11.19
C LEU A 70 -15.29 -6.23 10.58
N ALA A 71 -14.60 -5.43 11.39
CA ALA A 71 -13.52 -4.57 10.91
C ALA A 71 -12.38 -5.39 10.29
N SER A 72 -11.98 -6.49 10.93
CA SER A 72 -10.93 -7.38 10.43
C SER A 72 -11.31 -8.06 9.10
N SER A 73 -12.56 -8.49 8.96
CA SER A 73 -13.06 -9.14 7.74
C SER A 73 -13.04 -8.18 6.56
N ILE A 74 -13.55 -6.96 6.73
CA ILE A 74 -13.58 -5.94 5.67
C ILE A 74 -12.18 -5.66 5.12
N ILE A 75 -11.18 -5.56 6.01
CA ILE A 75 -9.80 -5.29 5.60
C ILE A 75 -9.16 -6.53 4.97
N SER A 76 -9.46 -7.72 5.49
CA SER A 76 -8.94 -8.98 4.96
C SER A 76 -9.47 -9.28 3.56
N ASP A 77 -10.72 -8.93 3.28
CA ASP A 77 -11.35 -9.11 1.96
C ASP A 77 -10.68 -8.27 0.86
N MET A 78 -9.98 -7.20 1.24
CA MET A 78 -9.21 -6.34 0.31
C MET A 78 -7.73 -6.71 0.22
N ALA A 79 -7.24 -7.55 1.12
CA ALA A 79 -5.86 -8.03 1.07
C ALA A 79 -5.68 -9.07 -0.03
N HIS A 80 -4.47 -9.17 -0.57
CA HIS A 80 -4.11 -10.26 -1.47
C HIS A 80 -4.38 -11.63 -0.81
N PRO A 81 -4.92 -12.65 -1.53
CA PRO A 81 -5.26 -13.95 -0.94
C PRO A 81 -4.06 -14.70 -0.33
N ASP A 82 -2.85 -14.43 -0.83
CA ASP A 82 -1.60 -14.98 -0.30
C ASP A 82 -0.91 -14.07 0.74
N ALA A 83 -1.55 -12.97 1.14
CA ALA A 83 -1.00 -12.09 2.17
C ALA A 83 -1.07 -12.74 3.55
N THR A 84 0.00 -12.63 4.33
CA THR A 84 -0.04 -12.99 5.74
C THR A 84 -0.69 -11.84 6.51
N ILE A 85 -1.83 -12.10 7.14
CA ILE A 85 -2.58 -11.10 7.90
C ILE A 85 -2.38 -11.34 9.39
N ILE A 86 -1.91 -10.31 10.08
CA ILE A 86 -1.82 -10.23 11.53
C ILE A 86 -2.87 -9.22 11.99
N TRP A 87 -3.68 -9.59 12.98
CA TRP A 87 -4.60 -8.66 13.63
C TRP A 87 -4.40 -8.64 15.14
N GLY A 88 -4.62 -7.47 15.73
CA GLY A 88 -4.58 -7.25 17.16
C GLY A 88 -5.70 -6.33 17.61
N ALA A 89 -6.18 -6.55 18.83
CA ALA A 89 -7.15 -5.69 19.50
C ALA A 89 -6.54 -5.15 20.80
N GLN A 90 -6.73 -3.86 21.04
CA GLN A 90 -6.30 -3.19 22.26
C GLN A 90 -7.47 -2.40 22.87
N LEU A 91 -7.58 -2.44 24.19
CA LEU A 91 -8.55 -1.66 24.93
C LEU A 91 -7.91 -0.35 25.40
N ASP A 92 -8.59 0.76 25.14
CA ASP A 92 -8.24 2.10 25.61
C ASP A 92 -9.53 2.81 26.05
N ASP A 93 -9.77 2.84 27.37
CA ASP A 93 -10.97 3.42 27.98
C ASP A 93 -11.08 4.94 27.73
N THR A 94 -10.02 5.59 27.25
CA THR A 94 -10.08 7.02 26.88
C THR A 94 -10.81 7.27 25.56
N LEU A 95 -11.06 6.23 24.77
CA LEU A 95 -11.72 6.33 23.47
C LEU A 95 -13.26 6.42 23.57
N GLU A 96 -13.86 6.19 24.73
CA GLU A 96 -15.33 6.23 24.93
C GLU A 96 -16.07 5.40 23.85
N ASP A 97 -16.90 6.01 23.00
CA ASP A 97 -17.62 5.32 21.92
C ASP A 97 -16.82 5.25 20.59
N THR A 98 -15.52 5.52 20.64
CA THR A 98 -14.66 5.60 19.46
C THR A 98 -13.92 4.30 19.21
N ILE A 99 -13.86 3.89 17.95
CA ILE A 99 -12.95 2.86 17.47
C ILE A 99 -11.90 3.49 16.55
N ARG A 100 -10.66 3.06 16.69
CA ARG A 100 -9.55 3.38 15.81
C ARG A 100 -9.05 2.10 15.16
N VAL A 101 -9.00 2.08 13.84
CA VAL A 101 -8.47 0.98 13.06
C VAL A 101 -7.24 1.48 12.32
N THR A 102 -6.11 0.82 12.52
CA THR A 102 -4.85 1.11 11.84
C THR A 102 -4.46 -0.11 11.00
N VAL A 103 -4.16 0.12 9.73
CA VAL A 103 -3.72 -0.90 8.79
C VAL A 103 -2.33 -0.56 8.34
N VAL A 104 -1.44 -1.54 8.32
CA VAL A 104 -0.08 -1.41 7.78
C VAL A 104 0.11 -2.50 6.74
N ALA A 105 0.15 -2.09 5.48
CA ALA A 105 0.46 -2.95 4.34
C ALA A 105 1.97 -2.91 4.08
N THR A 106 2.58 -4.08 3.92
CA THR A 106 4.03 -4.27 3.81
C THR A 106 4.37 -5.36 2.78
N GLY A 107 5.62 -5.43 2.35
CA GLY A 107 6.00 -6.33 1.26
C GLY A 107 5.48 -5.86 -0.09
N LEU A 108 5.26 -4.56 -0.22
CA LEU A 108 4.98 -3.88 -1.48
C LEU A 108 6.26 -4.01 -2.30
N GLY A 109 6.19 -4.80 -3.38
CA GLY A 109 7.36 -5.15 -4.20
C GLY A 109 8.20 -3.92 -4.55
N ASP A 110 9.49 -4.15 -4.81
CA ASP A 110 10.44 -3.13 -5.26
C ASP A 110 10.00 -2.51 -6.59
N ASP A 111 9.01 -1.62 -6.59
CA ASP A 111 8.69 -0.74 -7.71
C ASP A 111 9.70 0.44 -7.75
N LYS A 112 10.96 0.17 -7.38
CA LYS A 112 12.07 1.02 -7.79
C LYS A 112 12.44 0.71 -9.23
N LYS A 113 11.72 1.39 -10.11
CA LYS A 113 12.23 2.00 -11.34
C LYS A 113 12.81 1.04 -12.38
N GLU A 114 11.93 0.47 -13.19
CA GLU A 114 12.11 0.61 -14.64
C GLU A 114 11.74 2.05 -15.05
N GLU A 115 12.57 3.03 -14.65
CA GLU A 115 12.59 4.30 -15.37
C GLU A 115 13.14 3.99 -16.77
N LYS A 116 12.21 3.91 -17.72
CA LYS A 116 12.39 3.91 -19.18
C LYS A 116 13.76 4.44 -19.62
N ASN A 117 14.68 3.53 -19.91
CA ASN A 117 15.84 3.80 -20.77
C ASN A 117 15.63 3.24 -22.20
N ASN A 118 14.37 3.14 -22.66
CA ASN A 118 14.06 2.66 -24.02
C ASN A 118 13.77 3.78 -25.03
N ASP A 119 13.82 5.05 -24.64
CA ASP A 119 13.62 6.16 -25.58
C ASP A 119 14.86 6.44 -26.45
N LEU A 120 16.05 5.95 -26.09
CA LEU A 120 17.26 6.11 -26.92
C LEU A 120 17.41 5.03 -28.00
N ALA A 121 16.92 3.81 -27.76
CA ALA A 121 17.01 2.71 -28.71
C ALA A 121 15.97 2.82 -29.84
N SER A 122 14.80 3.40 -29.56
CA SER A 122 13.76 3.64 -30.56
C SER A 122 14.10 4.78 -31.53
N ILE A 123 14.90 5.76 -31.09
CA ILE A 123 15.40 6.86 -31.94
C ILE A 123 16.52 6.38 -32.89
N LEU A 124 17.32 5.39 -32.48
CA LEU A 124 18.46 4.90 -33.27
C LEU A 124 18.14 3.64 -34.10
N GLY A 125 17.01 2.97 -33.85
CA GLY A 125 16.70 1.65 -34.41
C GLY A 125 15.91 1.62 -35.72
N ASN A 126 15.49 2.77 -36.26
CA ASN A 126 14.64 2.81 -37.45
C ASN A 126 15.12 3.83 -38.48
N THR A 127 16.14 3.47 -39.25
CA THR A 127 16.48 4.00 -40.60
C THR A 127 17.68 3.22 -41.14
N ALA A 128 17.43 1.95 -41.49
CA ALA A 128 18.15 1.35 -42.61
C ALA A 128 17.19 1.48 -43.79
N ASP A 129 17.23 2.65 -44.44
CA ASP A 129 16.78 2.99 -45.79
C ASP A 129 16.52 4.50 -45.83
N ASP A 130 17.04 5.13 -46.90
CA ASP A 130 16.96 6.55 -47.28
C ASP A 130 18.09 7.49 -46.78
N ASP A 131 19.18 7.48 -47.56
CA ASP A 131 20.17 8.53 -47.70
C ASP A 131 19.51 9.87 -48.10
N GLU A 132 19.76 10.95 -47.33
CA GLU A 132 20.02 12.34 -47.81
C GLU A 132 19.88 13.42 -46.71
N SER A 133 19.33 13.13 -45.53
CA SER A 133 19.03 14.19 -44.54
C SER A 133 20.14 14.53 -43.54
N TYR A 134 21.28 13.83 -43.53
CA TYR A 134 22.34 14.02 -42.51
C TYR A 134 23.27 15.21 -42.78
N SER A 135 23.28 15.77 -43.99
CA SER A 135 24.13 16.91 -44.35
C SER A 135 23.70 18.20 -43.65
N ASP A 136 22.40 18.39 -43.41
CA ASP A 136 21.86 19.65 -42.88
C ASP A 136 22.07 19.78 -41.37
N VAL A 137 21.99 18.66 -40.64
CA VAL A 137 22.19 18.66 -39.18
C VAL A 137 23.67 18.81 -38.79
N ILE A 138 24.59 18.28 -39.60
CA ILE A 138 26.04 18.42 -39.37
C ILE A 138 26.50 19.84 -39.68
N ASN A 139 25.89 20.52 -40.65
CA ASN A 139 26.23 21.90 -41.00
C ASN A 139 25.68 22.92 -39.99
N PHE A 140 24.60 22.60 -39.28
CA PHE A 140 24.07 23.46 -38.21
C PHE A 140 24.99 23.52 -36.97
N PHE A 141 25.66 22.41 -36.63
CA PHE A 141 26.57 22.34 -35.48
C PHE A 141 28.00 22.84 -35.77
N LYS A 142 28.33 23.16 -37.03
CA LYS A 142 29.68 23.58 -37.45
C LYS A 142 29.86 25.08 -37.65
N LYS A 143 28.90 25.91 -37.24
CA LYS A 143 29.05 27.37 -37.30
C LYS A 143 29.16 27.93 -35.89
N ASP A 144 30.38 28.34 -35.54
CA ASP A 144 30.72 29.17 -34.37
C ASP A 144 29.80 30.40 -34.23
#